data_AF-A0A7V1BSU5-F1
#
_entry.id   AF-A0A7V1BSU5-F1
#
_cell.length_a   1.000
_cell.length_b   1.000
_cell.length_c   1.000
_cell.angle_alpha   90.00
_cell.angle_beta   90.00
_cell.angle_gamma   90.00
#
_symmetry.space_group_name_H-M   'P 1'
#
loop_
_entity.id
_entity.type
_entity.pdbx_description
1 polymer ?
#
loop_
_entity_poly.entity_id
_entity_poly.type
_entity_poly.pdbx_seq_one_letter_code
_entity_poly.pdbx_strand_id
1 'polypeptide(L)'
;MKVDYTTEAPVIQERLSLAQIQELVAKPLDTKPDKKFFIALTISGSLLLFGAVLLAITFYKGIGLWGNNEPVGWGFPIINFVFWVGIGHAGTLISAILFLLRQKWRTGIARFAEAMTIFAVMCAGIFPIIHLGRPWLAGYLVPYPNQHGMWVNFTSP
;
A
#
# COMPACT_ATOMS: atom_id res chain seq x y z
N MET A 1 -10.50 -41.96 1.74
CA MET A 1 -11.39 -40.95 2.35
C MET A 1 -12.29 -40.40 1.24
N LYS A 2 -13.59 -40.70 1.23
CA LYS A 2 -14.54 -40.16 0.23
C LYS A 2 -14.92 -38.75 0.67
N VAL A 3 -14.52 -37.73 -0.09
CA VAL A 3 -14.93 -36.34 0.14
C VAL A 3 -16.35 -36.18 -0.38
N ASP A 4 -17.26 -35.71 0.48
CA ASP A 4 -18.64 -35.42 0.10
C ASP A 4 -18.76 -33.99 -0.43
N TYR A 5 -18.91 -33.86 -1.74
CA TYR A 5 -19.04 -32.57 -2.44
C TYR A 5 -20.41 -31.91 -2.27
N THR A 6 -21.37 -32.54 -1.59
CA THR A 6 -22.69 -31.94 -1.32
C THR A 6 -22.67 -30.97 -0.13
N THR A 7 -21.59 -30.99 0.67
CA THR A 7 -21.41 -30.10 1.82
C THR A 7 -20.26 -29.12 1.58
N GLU A 8 -20.49 -27.83 1.83
CA GLU A 8 -19.40 -26.84 1.82
C GLU A 8 -18.41 -27.17 2.94
N ALA A 9 -17.12 -27.28 2.59
CA ALA A 9 -16.08 -27.48 3.58
C ALA A 9 -16.07 -26.29 4.58
N PRO A 10 -15.94 -26.55 5.89
CA PRO A 10 -15.94 -25.50 6.88
C PRO A 10 -14.71 -24.59 6.72
N VAL A 11 -14.92 -23.28 6.74
CA VAL A 11 -13.84 -22.27 6.64
C VAL A 11 -12.93 -22.30 7.87
N ILE A 12 -13.49 -22.62 9.05
CA ILE A 12 -12.77 -22.75 10.31
C ILE A 12 -12.86 -24.22 10.74
N GLN A 13 -11.71 -24.86 10.93
CA GLN A 13 -11.64 -26.28 11.29
C GLN A 13 -12.18 -26.53 12.71
N GLU A 14 -11.95 -25.60 13.64
CA GLU A 14 -12.39 -25.70 15.03
C GLU A 14 -13.65 -24.86 15.31
N ARG A 15 -14.56 -25.38 16.15
CA ARG A 15 -15.71 -24.61 16.64
C ARG A 15 -15.31 -23.76 17.84
N LEU A 16 -14.84 -22.55 17.58
CA LEU A 16 -14.56 -21.55 18.61
C LEU A 16 -15.83 -20.76 18.98
N SER A 17 -16.00 -20.45 20.27
CA SER A 17 -17.01 -19.49 20.72
C SER A 17 -16.61 -18.06 20.38
N LEU A 18 -17.58 -17.13 20.31
CA LEU A 18 -17.30 -15.73 20.00
C LEU A 18 -16.36 -15.08 21.03
N ALA A 19 -16.48 -15.45 22.31
CA ALA A 19 -15.60 -14.97 23.37
C ALA A 19 -14.13 -15.40 23.13
N GLN A 20 -13.92 -16.66 22.72
CA GLN A 20 -12.58 -17.16 22.39
C GLN A 20 -11.98 -16.46 21.16
N ILE A 21 -12.78 -16.19 20.13
CA ILE A 21 -12.31 -15.43 18.95
C ILE A 21 -11.88 -14.02 19.35
N GLN A 22 -12.68 -13.33 20.16
CA GLN A 22 -12.35 -12.00 20.65
C GLN A 22 -11.04 -12.01 21.45
N GLU A 23 -10.89 -12.96 22.38
CA GLU A 23 -9.67 -13.08 23.18
C GLU A 23 -8.44 -13.34 22.29
N LEU A 24 -8.55 -14.23 21.29
CA LEU A 24 -7.45 -14.52 20.37
C LEU A 24 -7.03 -13.32 19.53
N VAL A 25 -7.99 -12.53 19.03
CA VAL A 25 -7.72 -11.34 18.21
C VAL A 25 -7.19 -10.18 19.06
N ALA A 26 -7.66 -10.05 20.31
CA ALA A 26 -7.23 -9.02 21.23
C ALA A 26 -5.86 -9.32 21.87
N LYS A 27 -5.51 -10.59 22.06
CA LYS A 27 -4.28 -11.03 22.74
C LYS A 27 -3.00 -10.32 22.29
N PRO A 28 -2.72 -10.09 20.99
CA PRO A 28 -1.55 -9.33 20.56
C PRO A 28 -1.46 -7.90 21.12
N LEU A 29 -2.59 -7.29 21.50
CA LEU A 29 -2.65 -5.95 22.11
C LEU A 29 -2.25 -5.97 23.60
N ASP A 30 -2.56 -7.07 24.29
CA ASP A 30 -2.29 -7.22 25.73
C ASP A 30 -0.91 -7.84 26.03
N THR A 31 -0.33 -8.52 25.04
CA THR A 31 1.00 -9.13 25.16
C THR A 31 2.11 -8.17 24.73
N LYS A 32 3.24 -8.19 25.45
CA LYS A 32 4.44 -7.44 25.02
C LYS A 32 4.93 -7.99 23.66
N PRO A 33 5.32 -7.11 22.72
CA PRO A 33 5.88 -7.56 21.44
C PRO A 33 7.12 -8.41 21.64
N ASP A 34 7.28 -9.43 20.79
CA ASP A 34 8.43 -10.33 20.85
C ASP A 34 9.69 -9.69 20.26
N LYS A 35 10.84 -10.33 20.47
CA LYS A 35 12.11 -9.82 19.90
C LYS A 35 12.08 -9.76 18.37
N LYS A 36 11.33 -10.64 17.71
CA LYS A 36 11.22 -10.66 16.24
C LYS A 36 10.52 -9.42 15.72
N PHE A 37 9.46 -8.95 16.39
CA PHE A 37 8.80 -7.70 16.08
C PHE A 37 9.78 -6.53 16.12
N PHE A 38 10.59 -6.42 17.18
CA PHE A 38 11.59 -5.34 17.29
C PHE A 38 12.69 -5.44 16.23
N ILE A 39 13.12 -6.65 15.87
CA ILE A 39 14.08 -6.86 14.77
C ILE A 39 13.47 -6.39 13.44
N ALA A 40 12.25 -6.82 13.12
CA ALA A 40 11.55 -6.42 11.90
C ALA A 40 11.32 -4.91 11.84
N LEU A 41 10.94 -4.30 12.98
CA LEU A 41 10.75 -2.85 13.10
C LEU A 41 12.07 -2.09 12.90
N THR A 42 13.17 -2.59 13.46
CA THR A 42 14.49 -1.95 13.32
C THR A 42 14.98 -2.02 11.88
N ILE A 43 14.85 -3.19 11.23
CA ILE A 43 15.26 -3.36 9.83
C ILE A 43 14.42 -2.48 8.91
N SER A 44 13.10 -2.55 9.02
CA SER A 44 12.20 -1.74 8.18
C SER A 44 12.35 -0.24 8.43
N GLY A 45 12.49 0.18 9.69
CA GLY A 45 12.77 1.57 10.06
C GLY A 45 14.11 2.08 9.56
N SER A 46 15.15 1.24 9.59
CA SER A 46 16.48 1.61 9.06
C SER A 46 16.46 1.79 7.55
N LEU A 47 15.77 0.90 6.81
CA LEU A 47 15.59 1.03 5.37
C LEU A 47 14.76 2.26 4.99
N LEU A 48 13.71 2.56 5.77
CA LEU A 48 12.92 3.77 5.59
C LEU A 48 13.76 5.03 5.78
N LEU A 49 14.57 5.09 6.84
CA LEU A 49 15.47 6.23 7.10
C LEU A 49 16.52 6.37 5.99
N PHE A 50 17.10 5.27 5.55
CA PHE A 50 18.03 5.26 4.43
C PHE A 50 17.38 5.80 3.14
N GLY A 51 16.17 5.36 2.82
CA GLY A 51 15.39 5.89 1.71
C GLY A 51 15.09 7.39 1.83
N ALA A 52 14.75 7.86 3.03
CA ALA A 52 14.51 9.29 3.29
C ALA A 52 15.77 10.14 3.08
N VAL A 53 16.95 9.65 3.49
CA VAL A 53 18.23 10.31 3.24
C VAL A 53 18.53 10.39 1.74
N LEU A 54 18.34 9.30 0.99
CA LEU A 54 18.53 9.30 -0.47
C LEU A 54 17.56 10.26 -1.19
N LEU A 55 16.32 10.36 -0.69
CA LEU A 55 15.34 11.29 -1.22
C LEU A 55 15.73 12.74 -0.93
N ALA A 56 16.22 13.04 0.26
CA ALA A 56 16.74 14.38 0.59
C ALA A 56 17.91 14.76 -0.31
N ILE A 57 18.83 13.82 -0.60
CA ILE A 57 19.92 14.03 -1.55
C ILE A 57 19.39 14.30 -2.96
N THR A 58 18.33 13.60 -3.38
CA THR A 58 17.66 13.86 -4.67
C THR A 58 17.10 15.28 -4.73
N PHE A 59 16.44 15.76 -3.68
CA PHE A 59 15.91 17.13 -3.67
C PHE A 59 17.01 18.19 -3.70
N TYR A 60 18.19 17.90 -3.12
CA TYR A 60 19.33 18.81 -3.14
C TYR A 60 20.09 18.80 -4.48
N LYS A 61 20.35 17.62 -5.06
CA LYS A 61 21.17 17.46 -6.27
C LYS A 61 20.36 17.37 -7.57
N GLY A 62 19.06 17.19 -7.50
CA GLY A 62 18.15 17.06 -8.63
C GLY A 62 17.86 15.61 -9.05
N ILE A 63 16.83 15.46 -9.89
CA ILE A 63 16.29 14.16 -10.35
C ILE A 63 17.26 13.37 -11.24
N GLY A 64 18.28 14.03 -11.82
CA GLY A 64 19.28 13.39 -12.67
C GLY A 64 20.07 12.27 -11.99
N LEU A 65 20.08 12.22 -10.65
CA LEU A 65 20.68 11.12 -9.90
C LEU A 65 20.01 9.76 -10.12
N TRP A 66 18.77 9.74 -10.61
CA TRP A 66 17.98 8.53 -10.77
C TRP A 66 18.40 7.70 -11.99
N GLY A 67 19.25 8.25 -12.86
CA GLY A 67 19.76 7.54 -14.04
C GLY A 67 18.78 7.47 -15.22
N ASN A 68 17.67 8.21 -15.17
CA ASN A 68 16.82 8.41 -16.34
C ASN A 68 17.63 9.13 -17.44
N ASN A 69 17.41 8.76 -18.69
CA ASN A 69 18.11 9.34 -19.84
C ASN A 69 17.09 9.81 -20.88
N GLU A 70 17.54 10.50 -21.91
CA GLU A 70 16.74 10.67 -23.12
C GLU A 70 17.10 9.54 -24.09
N PRO A 71 16.11 8.79 -24.62
CA PRO A 71 14.67 9.05 -24.60
C PRO A 71 13.87 8.43 -23.44
N VAL A 72 14.49 7.69 -22.50
CA VAL A 72 13.78 6.99 -21.40
C VAL A 72 13.67 7.87 -20.15
N GLY A 73 12.80 8.88 -20.22
CA GLY A 73 12.56 9.81 -19.10
C GLY A 73 11.83 9.20 -17.90
N TRP A 74 11.18 8.04 -18.10
CA TRP A 74 10.43 7.31 -17.06
C TRP A 74 11.11 5.99 -16.73
N GLY A 75 11.85 5.97 -15.62
CA GLY A 75 12.50 4.76 -15.10
C GLY A 75 11.81 4.20 -13.85
N PHE A 76 12.63 3.86 -12.85
CA PHE A 76 12.18 3.30 -11.58
C PHE A 76 11.07 4.07 -10.83
N PRO A 77 10.94 5.41 -10.85
CA PRO A 77 9.86 6.06 -10.11
C PRO A 77 8.48 5.63 -10.60
N ILE A 78 8.29 5.59 -11.92
CA ILE A 78 7.00 5.20 -12.52
C ILE A 78 6.80 3.69 -12.44
N ILE A 79 7.86 2.89 -12.62
CA ILE A 79 7.80 1.44 -12.43
C ILE A 79 7.32 1.11 -11.00
N ASN A 80 7.94 1.74 -9.99
CA ASN A 80 7.57 1.53 -8.59
C ASN A 80 6.18 2.07 -8.27
N PHE A 81 5.80 3.22 -8.83
CA PHE A 81 4.44 3.76 -8.71
C PHE A 81 3.40 2.72 -9.13
N VAL A 82 3.50 2.21 -10.36
CA VAL A 82 2.56 1.23 -10.91
C VAL A 82 2.62 -0.10 -10.14
N PHE A 83 3.82 -0.52 -9.73
CA PHE A 83 4.01 -1.72 -8.90
C PHE A 83 3.24 -1.62 -7.57
N TRP A 84 3.37 -0.52 -6.84
CA TRP A 84 2.68 -0.32 -5.58
C TRP A 84 1.16 -0.17 -5.76
N VAL A 85 0.70 0.51 -6.81
CA VAL A 85 -0.74 0.54 -7.17
C VAL A 85 -1.24 -0.88 -7.42
N GLY A 86 -0.49 -1.70 -8.16
CA GLY A 86 -0.81 -3.10 -8.42
C GLY A 86 -0.98 -3.94 -7.15
N ILE A 87 -0.09 -3.78 -6.17
CA ILE A 87 -0.23 -4.43 -4.85
C ILE A 87 -1.54 -3.99 -4.16
N GLY A 88 -1.87 -2.69 -4.24
CA GLY A 88 -3.09 -2.15 -3.65
C GLY A 88 -4.38 -2.79 -4.19
N HIS A 89 -4.42 -3.14 -5.48
CA HIS A 89 -5.59 -3.77 -6.13
C HIS A 89 -5.90 -5.16 -5.59
N ALA A 90 -4.90 -5.94 -5.18
CA ALA A 90 -5.13 -7.26 -4.60
C ALA A 90 -5.97 -7.14 -3.31
N GLY A 91 -5.72 -6.12 -2.49
CA GLY A 91 -6.46 -5.93 -1.25
C GLY A 91 -7.90 -5.46 -1.45
N THR A 92 -8.15 -4.56 -2.41
CA THR A 92 -9.52 -4.12 -2.74
C THR A 92 -10.35 -5.22 -3.40
N LEU A 93 -9.73 -6.12 -4.16
CA LEU A 93 -10.38 -7.32 -4.68
C LEU A 93 -10.85 -8.23 -3.53
N ILE A 94 -10.00 -8.47 -2.55
CA ILE A 94 -10.33 -9.32 -1.39
C ILE A 94 -11.42 -8.70 -0.52
N SER A 95 -11.41 -7.38 -0.30
CA SER A 95 -12.38 -6.71 0.57
C SER A 95 -13.74 -6.48 -0.11
N ALA A 96 -13.76 -6.06 -1.38
CA ALA A 96 -14.99 -5.70 -2.09
C ALA A 96 -15.51 -6.81 -3.01
N ILE A 97 -14.68 -7.32 -3.94
CA ILE A 97 -15.17 -8.27 -4.96
C ILE A 97 -15.55 -9.62 -4.33
N LEU A 98 -14.72 -10.16 -3.44
CA LEU A 98 -15.06 -11.41 -2.75
C LEU A 98 -16.30 -11.27 -1.85
N PHE A 99 -16.58 -10.06 -1.35
CA PHE A 99 -17.82 -9.78 -0.63
C PHE A 99 -19.04 -9.85 -1.55
N LEU A 100 -18.98 -9.21 -2.72
CA LEU A 100 -20.05 -9.28 -3.73
C LEU A 100 -20.30 -10.72 -4.20
N LEU A 101 -19.23 -11.51 -4.37
CA LEU A 101 -19.29 -12.93 -4.71
C LEU A 101 -19.66 -13.84 -3.53
N ARG A 102 -20.01 -13.27 -2.37
CA ARG A 102 -20.42 -13.97 -1.15
C ARG A 102 -19.43 -15.04 -0.66
N GLN A 103 -18.14 -14.83 -0.91
CA GLN A 103 -17.08 -15.75 -0.51
C GLN A 103 -16.79 -15.60 0.99
N LYS A 104 -17.21 -16.59 1.79
CA LYS A 104 -17.14 -16.55 3.26
C LYS A 104 -15.70 -16.57 3.81
N TRP A 105 -14.77 -17.22 3.08
CA TRP A 105 -13.38 -17.40 3.50
C TRP A 105 -12.58 -16.09 3.60
N ARG A 106 -13.00 -15.04 2.88
CA ARG A 106 -12.34 -13.72 2.92
C ARG A 106 -12.28 -13.14 4.34
N THR A 107 -13.22 -13.52 5.21
CA THR A 107 -13.42 -12.91 6.54
C THR A 107 -12.16 -13.01 7.41
N GLY A 108 -11.39 -14.09 7.27
CA GLY A 108 -10.14 -14.27 8.03
C GLY A 108 -8.98 -13.38 7.59
N ILE A 109 -9.03 -12.82 6.38
CA ILE A 109 -7.91 -12.04 5.79
C ILE A 109 -8.28 -10.61 5.41
N ALA A 110 -9.57 -10.26 5.36
CA ALA A 110 -10.05 -8.98 4.82
C ALA A 110 -9.40 -7.76 5.49
N ARG A 111 -9.22 -7.77 6.82
CA ARG A 111 -8.58 -6.64 7.53
C ARG A 111 -7.10 -6.47 7.18
N PHE A 112 -6.38 -7.57 6.97
CA PHE A 112 -4.98 -7.52 6.54
C PHE A 112 -4.88 -7.04 5.08
N ALA A 113 -5.81 -7.46 4.23
CA ALA A 113 -5.90 -7.01 2.84
C ALA A 113 -6.18 -5.50 2.75
N GLU A 114 -7.08 -4.96 3.57
CA GLU A 114 -7.35 -3.52 3.66
C GLU A 114 -6.12 -2.74 4.15
N ALA A 115 -5.46 -3.19 5.21
CA ALA A 115 -4.24 -2.57 5.70
C ALA A 115 -3.13 -2.56 4.64
N MET A 116 -2.94 -3.69 3.95
CA MET A 116 -2.00 -3.80 2.82
C MET A 116 -2.30 -2.78 1.73
N THR A 117 -3.57 -2.61 1.34
CA THR A 117 -3.96 -1.58 0.35
C THR A 117 -3.58 -0.19 0.82
N ILE A 118 -3.89 0.17 2.07
CA ILE A 118 -3.59 1.51 2.59
C ILE A 118 -2.08 1.79 2.56
N PHE A 119 -1.26 0.85 3.04
CA PHE A 119 0.20 0.99 2.99
C PHE A 119 0.73 1.06 1.55
N ALA A 120 0.20 0.23 0.65
CA ALA A 120 0.59 0.24 -0.76
C ALA A 120 0.26 1.57 -1.45
N VAL A 121 -0.94 2.13 -1.20
CA VAL A 121 -1.33 3.43 -1.75
C VAL A 121 -0.49 4.57 -1.16
N MET A 122 -0.15 4.52 0.13
CA MET A 122 0.76 5.51 0.73
C MET A 122 2.14 5.47 0.06
N CYS A 123 2.70 4.28 -0.19
CA CYS A 123 3.96 4.13 -0.93
C CYS A 123 3.82 4.62 -2.38
N ALA A 124 2.73 4.26 -3.07
CA ALA A 124 2.49 4.67 -4.44
C ALA A 124 2.38 6.20 -4.57
N GLY A 125 1.61 6.85 -3.69
CA GLY A 125 1.31 8.28 -3.76
C GLY A 125 2.53 9.20 -3.63
N ILE A 126 3.64 8.70 -3.10
CA ILE A 126 4.89 9.46 -3.00
C ILE A 126 5.50 9.66 -4.40
N PHE A 127 5.53 8.62 -5.24
CA PHE A 127 6.24 8.62 -6.53
C PHE A 127 5.79 9.72 -7.51
N PRO A 128 4.47 9.97 -7.72
CA PRO A 128 3.99 11.07 -8.57
C PRO A 128 4.52 12.46 -8.19
N ILE A 129 4.84 12.68 -6.91
CA ILE A 129 5.35 13.97 -6.44
C ILE A 129 6.88 14.02 -6.55
N ILE A 130 7.56 12.96 -6.09
CA ILE A 130 9.02 12.99 -5.97
C ILE A 130 9.76 12.81 -7.29
N HIS A 131 9.10 12.26 -8.31
CA HIS A 131 9.71 12.11 -9.65
C HIS A 131 9.66 13.41 -10.46
N LEU A 132 8.96 14.45 -9.99
CA LEU A 132 8.91 15.75 -10.63
C LEU A 132 10.27 16.45 -10.53
N GLY A 133 10.65 17.20 -11.57
CA GLY A 133 11.84 18.06 -11.50
C GLY A 133 11.71 19.20 -10.49
N ARG A 134 10.48 19.64 -10.17
CA ARG A 134 10.19 20.72 -9.20
C ARG A 134 9.01 20.33 -8.29
N PRO A 135 9.22 19.42 -7.33
CA PRO A 135 8.13 18.89 -6.49
C PRO A 135 7.36 19.94 -5.69
N TRP A 136 8.00 21.05 -5.32
CA TRP A 136 7.38 22.16 -4.58
C TRP A 136 6.29 22.90 -5.38
N LEU A 137 6.20 22.69 -6.69
CA LEU A 137 5.13 23.23 -7.54
C LEU A 137 3.97 22.24 -7.75
N ALA A 138 4.00 21.06 -7.13
CA ALA A 138 2.97 20.03 -7.32
C ALA A 138 1.54 20.51 -6.99
N GLY A 139 1.39 21.57 -6.18
CA GLY A 139 0.09 22.19 -5.90
C GLY A 139 -0.65 22.65 -7.16
N TYR A 140 0.05 23.03 -8.24
CA TYR A 140 -0.57 23.43 -9.51
C TYR A 140 -1.23 22.27 -10.28
N LEU A 141 -1.06 21.02 -9.84
CA LEU A 141 -1.77 19.86 -10.39
C LEU A 141 -3.22 19.77 -9.88
N VAL A 142 -3.57 20.51 -8.83
CA VAL A 142 -4.91 20.51 -8.24
C VAL A 142 -5.74 21.61 -8.89
N PRO A 143 -7.00 21.33 -9.28
CA PRO A 143 -7.90 22.37 -9.80
C PRO A 143 -8.42 23.24 -8.65
N TYR A 144 -7.73 24.34 -8.34
CA TYR A 144 -8.18 25.32 -7.35
C TYR A 144 -8.09 26.77 -7.87
N PRO A 145 -9.01 27.67 -7.46
CA PRO A 145 -8.94 29.08 -7.81
C PRO A 145 -7.65 29.72 -7.28
N ASN A 146 -6.90 30.39 -8.16
CA ASN A 146 -5.66 31.06 -7.81
C ASN A 146 -5.60 32.48 -8.41
N GLN A 147 -4.68 33.29 -7.90
CA GLN A 147 -4.50 34.69 -8.32
C GLN A 147 -4.12 34.86 -9.79
N HIS A 148 -3.61 33.80 -10.43
CA HIS A 148 -3.17 33.83 -11.82
C HIS A 148 -4.30 33.47 -12.80
N GLY A 149 -5.48 33.07 -12.31
CA GLY A 149 -6.58 32.60 -13.17
C GLY A 149 -6.25 31.34 -13.98
N MET A 150 -5.20 30.61 -13.59
CA MET A 150 -4.73 29.42 -14.31
C MET A 150 -5.48 28.17 -13.85
N TRP A 151 -5.72 27.26 -14.78
CA TRP A 151 -6.39 25.98 -14.54
C TRP A 151 -5.60 24.82 -15.16
N VAL A 152 -5.82 23.63 -14.64
CA VAL A 152 -5.32 22.39 -15.24
C VAL A 152 -6.13 22.03 -16.48
N ASN A 153 -5.51 21.29 -17.41
CA ASN A 153 -6.27 20.57 -18.43
C ASN A 153 -6.81 19.26 -17.83
N PHE A 154 -7.96 18.80 -18.33
CA PHE A 154 -8.59 17.54 -17.91
C PHE A 154 -8.46 16.45 -18.99
N THR A 155 -7.39 16.51 -19.78
CA THR A 155 -7.14 15.61 -20.92
C THR A 155 -5.89 14.75 -20.74
N SER A 156 -4.96 15.15 -19.86
CA SER A 156 -3.87 14.29 -19.43
C SER A 156 -4.43 13.14 -18.58
N PRO A 157 -4.07 11.87 -18.86
CA PRO A 157 -4.47 10.73 -18.03
C PRO A 157 -3.80 10.77 -16.65
#